data_AF-A0A821LVF1-F1
#
_entry.id   AF-A0A821LVF1-F1
#
_cell.length_a   1.000
_cell.length_b   1.000
_cell.length_c   1.000
_cell.angle_alpha   90.00
_cell.angle_beta   90.00
_cell.angle_gamma   90.00
#
_symmetry.space_group_name_H-M   'P 1'
#
loop_
_entity.id
_entity.type
_entity.pdbx_description
1 polymer ?
#
loop_
_entity_poly.entity_id
_entity_poly.type
_entity_poly.pdbx_seq_one_letter_code
_entity_poly.pdbx_strand_id
1 'polypeptide(L)'
;VLYPLDEVDLEIQQEGENAPPGALELILKSTQTELIMHPRLIDLVNRKWERFARRIFFRRFLITLTYLLIFLLTTILDQTRTETTQRKRKEIVVISVIYPGMIHQIICLTGHLIVLAGAVSKGNCELREMRSVGIRKYFQTKGAGLLENCLACSFCAGIIIVNIFRLFNIQAQTTVLALV
;
A
#
# COMPACT_ATOMS: atom_id res chain seq x y z
N VAL A 1 18.75 -8.67 40.10
CA VAL A 1 18.49 -9.96 39.44
C VAL A 1 18.23 -9.69 37.97
N LEU A 2 19.26 -9.85 37.12
CA LEU A 2 19.09 -9.82 35.67
C LEU A 2 18.45 -11.15 35.26
N TYR A 3 17.20 -11.10 34.78
CA TYR A 3 16.64 -12.24 34.06
C TYR A 3 17.34 -12.34 32.70
N PRO A 4 17.76 -13.53 32.25
CA PRO A 4 18.39 -13.70 30.95
C PRO A 4 17.37 -13.37 29.86
N LEU A 5 17.48 -12.17 29.28
CA LEU A 5 16.64 -11.73 28.16
C LEU A 5 16.90 -12.54 26.88
N ASP A 6 18.01 -13.26 26.82
CA ASP A 6 18.41 -14.10 25.69
C ASP A 6 17.45 -15.27 25.45
N GLU A 7 16.70 -15.72 26.47
CA GLU A 7 15.69 -16.76 26.32
C GLU A 7 14.35 -16.23 25.77
N VAL A 8 14.09 -14.92 25.92
CA VAL A 8 12.85 -14.28 25.44
C VAL A 8 12.99 -13.84 23.97
N ASP A 9 14.21 -13.45 23.59
CA ASP A 9 14.59 -13.01 22.24
C ASP A 9 15.44 -14.06 21.51
N LEU A 10 15.00 -15.32 21.57
CA LEU A 10 15.49 -16.37 20.68
C LEU A 10 15.12 -15.99 19.23
N GLU A 11 15.99 -15.21 18.58
CA GLU A 11 16.06 -15.03 17.12
C GLU A 11 16.42 -16.39 16.49
N ILE A 12 15.51 -17.35 16.56
CA ILE A 12 15.68 -18.63 15.88
C ILE A 12 15.44 -18.36 14.39
N GLN A 13 16.57 -18.21 13.70
CA GLN A 13 16.78 -18.15 12.26
C GLN A 13 16.37 -19.48 11.56
N GLN A 14 15.29 -20.13 11.99
CA GLN A 14 14.70 -21.27 11.31
C GLN A 14 13.43 -20.82 10.59
N GLU A 15 13.59 -20.40 9.33
CA GLU A 15 12.50 -20.24 8.36
C GLU A 15 11.91 -21.61 7.99
N GLY A 16 11.35 -22.30 8.98
CA GLY A 16 10.62 -23.55 8.80
C GLY A 16 9.24 -23.40 9.43
N GLU A 17 8.21 -23.86 8.72
CA GLU A 17 6.78 -23.82 9.12
C GLU A 17 6.49 -24.49 10.49
N ASN A 18 7.49 -25.13 11.09
CA ASN A 18 7.43 -25.86 12.36
C ASN A 18 8.29 -25.25 13.49
N ALA A 19 8.88 -24.06 13.33
CA ALA A 19 9.63 -23.43 14.42
C ALA A 19 8.71 -23.13 15.61
N PRO A 20 9.11 -23.44 16.86
CA PRO A 20 8.30 -23.14 18.03
C PRO A 20 8.11 -21.62 18.15
N PRO A 21 6.88 -21.13 18.41
CA PRO A 21 6.61 -19.71 18.49
C PRO A 21 7.42 -19.07 19.63
N GLY A 22 8.02 -17.91 19.37
CA GLY A 22 8.75 -17.16 20.39
C GLY A 22 7.84 -16.79 21.56
N ALA A 23 8.41 -16.64 22.77
CA ALA A 23 7.63 -16.34 23.97
C ALA A 23 6.71 -15.12 23.79
N LEU A 24 7.19 -14.09 23.09
CA LEU A 24 6.40 -12.90 22.77
C LEU A 24 5.21 -13.21 21.84
N GLU A 25 5.39 -14.06 20.83
CA GLU A 25 4.29 -14.46 19.94
C GLU A 25 3.24 -15.29 20.68
N LEU A 26 3.69 -16.13 21.61
CA LEU A 26 2.83 -16.96 22.44
C LEU A 26 1.98 -16.10 23.39
N ILE A 27 2.59 -15.07 23.99
CA ILE A 27 1.90 -14.06 24.81
C ILE A 27 0.93 -13.22 23.97
N LEU A 28 1.32 -12.82 22.75
CA LEU A 28 0.42 -12.10 21.85
C LEU A 28 -0.78 -12.95 21.39
N LYS A 29 -0.55 -14.24 21.12
CA LYS A 29 -1.62 -15.18 20.74
C LYS A 29 -2.58 -15.50 21.89
N SER A 30 -2.10 -15.53 23.12
CA SER A 30 -2.93 -15.91 24.28
C SER A 30 -3.95 -14.85 24.70
N THR A 31 -3.98 -13.67 24.04
CA THR A 31 -4.94 -12.57 24.31
C THR A 31 -4.93 -12.09 25.76
N GLN A 32 -3.90 -12.42 26.54
CA GLN A 32 -3.73 -11.95 27.92
C GLN A 32 -3.14 -10.54 27.89
N THR A 33 -4.00 -9.55 27.64
CA THR A 33 -3.65 -8.13 27.63
C THR A 33 -2.95 -7.68 28.91
N GLU A 34 -3.27 -8.31 30.05
CA GLU A 34 -2.63 -8.04 31.35
C GLU A 34 -1.12 -8.34 31.33
N LEU A 35 -0.70 -9.41 30.65
CA LEU A 35 0.71 -9.77 30.57
C LEU A 35 1.49 -8.78 29.69
N ILE A 36 0.88 -8.31 28.59
CA ILE A 36 1.49 -7.33 27.67
C ILE A 36 1.72 -5.97 28.38
N MET A 37 0.83 -5.61 29.32
CA MET A 37 0.95 -4.36 30.07
C MET A 37 2.06 -4.38 31.13
N HIS A 38 2.77 -5.48 31.30
CA HIS A 38 3.91 -5.52 32.20
C HIS A 38 5.00 -4.53 31.74
N PRO A 39 5.50 -3.63 32.62
CA PRO A 39 6.37 -2.52 32.23
C PRO A 39 7.64 -2.97 31.50
N ARG A 40 8.16 -4.16 31.81
CA ARG A 40 9.33 -4.74 31.12
C ARG A 40 9.06 -5.11 29.67
N LEU A 41 7.85 -5.61 29.36
CA LEU A 41 7.48 -5.95 27.98
C LEU A 41 7.26 -4.68 27.16
N ILE A 42 6.66 -3.65 27.78
CA ILE A 42 6.53 -2.32 27.17
C ILE A 42 7.91 -1.74 26.82
N ASP A 43 8.87 -1.78 27.75
CA ASP A 43 10.23 -1.32 27.50
C ASP A 43 10.92 -2.09 26.35
N LEU A 44 10.72 -3.40 26.29
CA LEU A 44 11.28 -4.23 25.22
C LEU A 44 10.67 -3.91 23.86
N VAL A 45 9.34 -3.82 23.80
CA VAL A 45 8.62 -3.43 22.57
C VAL A 45 9.07 -2.04 22.12
N ASN A 46 9.20 -1.07 23.04
CA ASN A 46 9.66 0.27 22.72
C ASN A 46 11.08 0.27 22.14
N ARG A 47 12.02 -0.46 22.76
CA ARG A 47 13.40 -0.55 22.25
C ARG A 47 13.48 -1.22 20.89
N LYS A 48 12.73 -2.32 20.67
CA LYS A 48 12.65 -2.99 19.36
C LYS A 48 12.02 -2.07 18.32
N TRP A 49 10.98 -1.34 18.71
CA TRP A 49 10.31 -0.38 17.86
C TRP A 49 11.26 0.73 17.42
N GLU A 50 11.95 1.37 18.36
CA GLU A 50 12.89 2.45 18.07
C GLU A 50 14.05 2.01 17.18
N ARG A 51 14.59 0.81 17.42
CA ARG A 51 15.78 0.32 16.71
C ARG A 51 15.46 -0.18 15.30
N PHE A 52 14.37 -0.94 15.13
CA PHE A 52 14.10 -1.65 13.87
C PHE A 52 12.78 -1.22 13.22
N ALA A 53 11.68 -1.32 13.96
CA ALA A 53 10.36 -1.18 13.37
C ALA A 53 10.12 0.24 12.85
N ARG A 54 10.53 1.28 13.59
CA ARG A 54 10.35 2.68 13.22
C ARG A 54 10.97 3.01 11.87
N ARG A 55 12.19 2.55 11.61
CA ARG A 55 12.88 2.81 10.33
C ARG A 55 12.22 2.08 9.17
N ILE A 56 11.88 0.80 9.36
CA ILE A 56 11.23 -0.01 8.33
C ILE A 56 9.82 0.53 8.03
N PHE A 57 9.07 0.85 9.08
CA PHE A 57 7.74 1.44 8.99
C PHE A 57 7.77 2.77 8.26
N PHE A 58 8.65 3.70 8.66
CA PHE A 58 8.72 5.02 8.04
C PHE A 58 9.13 4.94 6.56
N ARG A 59 10.04 4.02 6.22
CA ARG A 59 10.39 3.77 4.81
C ARG A 59 9.20 3.25 4.00
N ARG A 60 8.46 2.26 4.52
CA ARG A 60 7.25 1.74 3.85
C ARG A 60 6.19 2.82 3.72
N PHE A 61 5.95 3.57 4.79
CA PHE A 61 5.03 4.69 4.82
C PHE A 61 5.37 5.75 3.77
N LEU A 62 6.64 6.18 3.68
CA LEU A 62 7.07 7.15 2.67
C LEU A 62 6.87 6.63 1.25
N ILE A 63 7.20 5.37 0.96
CA ILE A 63 6.98 4.78 -0.37
C ILE A 63 5.49 4.79 -0.72
N THR A 64 4.62 4.35 0.18
CA THR A 64 3.17 4.37 -0.02
C THR A 64 2.65 5.79 -0.19
N LEU A 65 3.13 6.75 0.61
CA LEU A 65 2.74 8.15 0.52
C LEU A 65 3.15 8.76 -0.83
N THR A 66 4.40 8.58 -1.25
CA THR A 66 4.87 9.06 -2.56
C THR A 66 4.06 8.45 -3.68
N TYR A 67 3.72 7.16 -3.59
CA TYR A 67 2.90 6.49 -4.59
C TYR A 67 1.47 7.06 -4.65
N LEU A 68 0.85 7.34 -3.50
CA LEU A 68 -0.45 8.02 -3.44
C LEU A 68 -0.39 9.44 -4.00
N LEU A 69 0.69 10.19 -3.76
CA LEU A 69 0.88 11.52 -4.33
C LEU A 69 1.02 11.47 -5.85
N ILE A 70 1.78 10.51 -6.39
CA ILE A 70 1.88 10.30 -7.85
C ILE A 70 0.51 9.97 -8.42
N PHE A 71 -0.23 9.04 -7.80
CA PHE A 71 -1.58 8.69 -8.22
C PHE A 71 -2.51 9.91 -8.22
N LEU A 72 -2.56 10.67 -7.12
CA LEU A 72 -3.36 11.88 -6.99
C LEU A 72 -2.99 12.92 -8.06
N LEU A 73 -1.70 13.18 -8.27
CA LEU A 73 -1.21 14.10 -9.30
C LEU A 73 -1.64 13.63 -10.69
N THR A 74 -1.49 12.35 -11.02
CA THR A 74 -1.92 11.82 -12.33
C THR A 74 -3.41 11.95 -12.54
N THR A 75 -4.21 11.73 -11.50
CA THR A 75 -5.67 11.89 -11.53
C THR A 75 -6.09 13.35 -11.75
N ILE A 76 -5.50 14.29 -11.02
CA ILE A 76 -5.78 15.73 -11.16
C ILE A 76 -5.37 16.22 -12.56
N LEU A 77 -4.22 15.79 -13.06
CA LEU A 77 -3.76 16.15 -14.41
C LEU A 77 -4.65 15.56 -15.52
N ASP A 78 -5.21 14.37 -15.32
CA ASP A 78 -6.15 13.76 -16.27
C ASP A 78 -7.53 14.46 -16.25
N GLN A 79 -8.00 14.87 -15.07
CA GLN A 79 -9.24 15.63 -14.92
C GLN A 79 -9.16 17.01 -15.61
N THR A 80 -8.08 17.76 -15.33
CA THR A 80 -7.87 19.10 -15.94
C THR A 80 -7.80 19.03 -17.47
N ARG A 81 -7.23 17.96 -18.05
CA ARG A 81 -7.23 17.71 -19.50
C ARG A 81 -8.64 17.56 -20.07
N THR A 82 -9.50 16.81 -19.36
CA THR A 82 -10.87 16.53 -19.81
C THR A 82 -11.68 17.83 -19.90
N GLU A 83 -11.55 18.70 -18.89
CA GLU A 83 -12.21 20.01 -18.84
C GLU A 83 -11.72 20.96 -19.96
N THR A 84 -10.41 21.00 -20.24
CA THR A 84 -9.87 21.85 -21.32
C THR A 84 -10.30 21.38 -22.71
N THR A 85 -10.36 20.07 -22.92
CA THR A 85 -10.79 19.48 -24.20
C THR A 85 -12.28 19.74 -24.44
N GLN A 86 -13.10 19.73 -23.39
CA GLN A 86 -14.53 20.06 -23.50
C GLN A 86 -14.76 21.56 -23.78
N ARG A 87 -13.95 22.44 -23.18
CA ARG A 87 -14.06 23.91 -23.37
C ARG A 87 -13.57 24.36 -24.75
N LYS A 88 -12.52 23.72 -25.31
CA LYS A 88 -11.98 24.04 -26.65
C LYS A 88 -12.84 23.60 -27.82
N ARG A 89 -13.93 22.83 -27.61
CA ARG A 89 -14.89 22.52 -28.67
C ARG A 89 -15.75 23.72 -29.09
N LYS A 90 -15.57 24.90 -28.47
CA LYS A 90 -16.32 26.13 -28.79
C LYS A 90 -15.53 27.23 -29.51
N GLU A 91 -14.20 27.24 -29.55
CA GLU A 91 -13.45 28.25 -30.32
C GLU A 91 -12.20 27.66 -30.97
N ILE A 92 -12.18 27.74 -32.30
CA ILE A 92 -11.04 27.41 -33.16
C ILE A 92 -10.04 28.56 -33.04
N VAL A 93 -9.07 28.45 -32.12
CA VAL A 93 -7.82 29.20 -32.21
C VAL A 93 -6.66 28.24 -31.95
N VAL A 94 -6.06 27.85 -33.07
CA VAL A 94 -4.93 26.94 -33.21
C VAL A 94 -3.64 27.77 -33.19
N ILE A 95 -2.51 27.12 -32.89
CA ILE A 95 -1.14 27.56 -33.20
C ILE A 95 -0.45 28.49 -32.17
N SER A 96 -0.38 28.07 -30.90
CA SER A 96 0.78 28.43 -30.03
C SER A 96 1.02 27.47 -28.85
N VAL A 97 0.12 26.51 -28.59
CA VAL A 97 0.12 25.63 -27.40
C VAL A 97 0.56 24.19 -27.72
N ILE A 98 1.23 23.95 -28.85
CA ILE A 98 1.57 22.58 -29.32
C ILE A 98 2.70 21.96 -28.47
N TYR A 99 3.66 22.77 -28.01
CA TYR A 99 4.82 22.28 -27.25
C TYR A 99 4.55 21.89 -25.78
N PRO A 100 3.83 22.67 -24.94
CA PRO A 100 3.50 22.22 -23.59
C PRO A 100 2.53 21.03 -23.62
N GLY A 101 1.75 20.86 -24.68
CA GLY A 101 0.80 19.75 -24.83
C GLY A 101 1.46 18.38 -24.91
N MET A 102 2.53 18.21 -25.69
CA MET A 102 3.19 16.91 -25.83
C MET A 102 3.96 16.49 -24.57
N ILE A 103 4.66 17.43 -23.93
CA ILE A 103 5.39 17.16 -22.68
C ILE A 103 4.42 16.73 -21.59
N HIS A 104 3.29 17.45 -21.46
CA HIS A 104 2.24 17.08 -20.51
C HIS A 104 1.66 15.68 -20.79
N GLN A 105 1.42 15.33 -22.06
CA GLN A 105 0.93 14.00 -22.44
C GLN A 105 1.93 12.89 -22.08
N ILE A 106 3.22 13.11 -22.33
CA ILE A 106 4.27 12.14 -21.99
C ILE A 106 4.35 11.96 -20.47
N ILE A 107 4.31 13.04 -19.69
CA ILE A 107 4.34 12.98 -18.22
C ILE A 107 3.12 12.23 -17.69
N CYS A 108 1.92 12.53 -18.19
CA CYS A 108 0.70 11.85 -17.77
C CYS A 108 0.74 10.36 -18.12
N LEU A 109 1.13 10.01 -19.35
CA LEU A 109 1.24 8.63 -19.79
C LEU A 109 2.26 7.86 -18.95
N THR A 110 3.42 8.47 -18.70
CA THR A 110 4.47 7.87 -17.87
C THR A 110 3.98 7.66 -16.44
N GLY A 111 3.31 8.66 -15.86
CA GLY A 111 2.71 8.54 -14.53
C GLY A 111 1.67 7.41 -14.45
N HIS A 112 0.79 7.29 -15.44
CA HIS A 112 -0.17 6.18 -15.50
C HIS A 112 0.51 4.82 -15.62
N LEU A 113 1.56 4.69 -16.43
CA LEU A 113 2.32 3.45 -16.54
C LEU A 113 3.00 3.08 -15.23
N ILE A 114 3.57 4.06 -14.52
CA ILE A 114 4.20 3.86 -13.20
C ILE A 114 3.18 3.39 -12.18
N VAL A 115 2.01 4.05 -12.10
CA VAL A 115 0.93 3.66 -11.19
C VAL A 115 0.41 2.26 -11.55
N LEU A 116 0.18 1.97 -12.84
CA LEU A 116 -0.30 0.65 -13.24
C LEU A 116 0.72 -0.45 -12.90
N ALA A 117 2.00 -0.23 -13.22
CA ALA A 117 3.06 -1.17 -12.91
C ALA A 117 3.21 -1.38 -11.38
N GLY A 118 3.11 -0.31 -10.59
CA GLY A 118 3.15 -0.36 -9.14
C GLY A 118 1.98 -1.15 -8.55
N ALA A 119 0.75 -0.90 -9.02
CA ALA A 119 -0.44 -1.63 -8.59
C ALA A 119 -0.37 -3.12 -8.94
N VAL A 120 0.10 -3.47 -10.15
CA VAL A 120 0.28 -4.87 -10.56
C VAL A 120 1.37 -5.54 -9.73
N SER A 121 2.51 -4.87 -9.51
CA SER A 121 3.61 -5.39 -8.69
C SER A 121 3.18 -5.63 -7.25
N LYS A 122 2.51 -4.65 -6.62
CA LYS A 122 1.98 -4.77 -5.26
C LYS A 122 0.91 -5.87 -5.18
N GLY A 123 -0.02 -5.91 -6.14
CA GLY A 123 -1.04 -6.96 -6.22
C GLY A 123 -0.42 -8.36 -6.32
N ASN A 124 0.64 -8.54 -7.10
CA ASN A 124 1.37 -9.81 -7.19
C ASN A 124 2.06 -10.20 -5.87
N CYS A 125 2.62 -9.22 -5.15
CA CYS A 125 3.18 -9.45 -3.82
C CYS A 125 2.09 -9.91 -2.83
N GLU A 126 0.96 -9.21 -2.78
CA GLU A 126 -0.17 -9.60 -1.92
C GLU A 126 -0.72 -10.98 -2.29
N LEU A 127 -0.84 -11.28 -3.58
CA LEU A 127 -1.30 -12.59 -4.05
C LEU A 127 -0.33 -13.71 -3.66
N ARG A 128 0.98 -13.45 -3.71
CA ARG A 128 2.00 -14.40 -3.27
C ARG A 128 1.90 -14.65 -1.77
N GLU A 129 1.68 -13.61 -0.98
CA GLU A 129 1.48 -13.71 0.47
C GLU A 129 0.20 -14.46 0.83
N MET A 130 -0.91 -14.15 0.14
CA MET A 130 -2.16 -14.91 0.27
C MET A 130 -1.97 -16.39 -0.08
N ARG A 131 -1.11 -16.71 -1.05
CA ARG A 131 -0.82 -18.09 -1.45
C ARG A 131 0.06 -18.81 -0.42
N SER A 132 1.04 -18.14 0.16
CA SER A 132 1.93 -18.75 1.16
C SER A 132 1.24 -18.96 2.51
N VAL A 133 0.48 -17.97 2.98
CA VAL A 133 -0.22 -18.03 4.28
C VAL A 133 -1.57 -18.73 4.17
N GLY A 134 -2.19 -18.69 2.99
CA GLY A 134 -3.56 -19.13 2.75
C GLY A 134 -4.56 -17.99 2.94
N ILE A 135 -5.48 -17.83 1.98
CA ILE A 135 -6.45 -16.71 1.91
C ILE A 135 -7.22 -16.54 3.23
N ARG A 136 -7.70 -17.63 3.83
CA ARG A 136 -8.47 -17.57 5.08
C ARG A 136 -7.65 -17.02 6.24
N LYS A 137 -6.39 -17.45 6.38
CA LYS A 137 -5.49 -16.98 7.45
C LYS A 137 -5.09 -15.52 7.20
N TYR A 138 -4.83 -15.15 5.95
CA TYR A 138 -4.49 -13.78 5.55
C TYR A 138 -5.56 -12.76 5.99
N PHE A 139 -6.84 -13.06 5.80
CA PHE A 139 -7.96 -12.22 6.26
C PHE A 139 -8.37 -12.43 7.72
N GLN A 140 -7.79 -13.41 8.43
CA GLN A 140 -8.01 -13.61 9.87
C GLN A 140 -6.99 -12.89 10.74
N THR A 141 -5.99 -12.22 10.13
CA THR A 141 -5.08 -11.31 10.83
C THR A 141 -5.91 -10.28 11.61
N LYS A 142 -5.52 -9.96 12.86
CA LYS A 142 -6.26 -9.02 13.71
C LYS A 142 -5.58 -7.65 13.75
N GLY A 143 -6.35 -6.61 14.03
CA GLY A 143 -5.84 -5.24 14.23
C GLY A 143 -5.41 -4.55 12.94
N ALA A 144 -4.29 -3.82 12.99
CA ALA A 144 -3.81 -3.00 11.88
C ALA A 144 -3.47 -3.80 10.62
N GLY A 145 -3.00 -5.04 10.76
CA GLY A 145 -2.66 -5.89 9.61
C GLY A 145 -3.88 -6.23 8.75
N LEU A 146 -5.07 -6.42 9.35
CA LEU A 146 -6.29 -6.65 8.59
C LEU A 146 -6.66 -5.44 7.72
N LEU A 147 -6.58 -4.25 8.32
CA LEU A 147 -6.88 -3.00 7.65
C LEU A 147 -5.89 -2.76 6.51
N GLU A 148 -4.60 -2.98 6.73
CA GLU A 148 -3.58 -2.86 5.69
C GLU A 148 -3.87 -3.82 4.52
N ASN A 149 -4.12 -5.09 4.82
CA ASN A 149 -4.42 -6.12 3.82
C ASN A 149 -5.68 -5.78 3.01
N CYS A 150 -6.74 -5.36 3.68
CA CYS A 150 -7.99 -4.99 3.03
C CYS A 150 -7.81 -3.75 2.13
N LEU A 151 -7.13 -2.71 2.63
CA LEU A 151 -6.87 -1.47 1.89
C LEU A 151 -5.95 -1.71 0.70
N ALA A 152 -4.90 -2.52 0.85
CA ALA A 152 -3.99 -2.86 -0.23
C ALA A 152 -4.74 -3.61 -1.35
N CYS A 153 -5.58 -4.58 -0.99
CA CYS A 153 -6.40 -5.33 -1.95
C CYS A 153 -7.43 -4.44 -2.65
N SER A 154 -8.18 -3.64 -1.91
CA SER A 154 -9.18 -2.74 -2.49
C SER A 154 -8.55 -1.71 -3.41
N PHE A 155 -7.40 -1.17 -3.02
CA PHE A 155 -6.64 -0.23 -3.84
C PHE A 155 -6.16 -0.88 -5.15
N CYS A 156 -5.52 -2.05 -5.09
CA CYS A 156 -5.05 -2.74 -6.29
C CYS A 156 -6.21 -3.12 -7.23
N ALA A 157 -7.31 -3.63 -6.68
CA ALA A 157 -8.51 -3.95 -7.45
C ALA A 157 -9.11 -2.68 -8.09
N GLY A 158 -9.22 -1.59 -7.34
CA GLY A 158 -9.71 -0.30 -7.81
C GLY A 158 -8.91 0.22 -9.00
N ILE A 159 -7.57 0.24 -8.91
CA ILE A 159 -6.71 0.68 -10.01
C ILE A 159 -6.90 -0.22 -11.25
N ILE A 160 -6.98 -1.54 -11.09
CA ILE A 160 -7.19 -2.46 -12.21
C ILE A 160 -8.55 -2.19 -12.87
N ILE A 161 -9.62 -2.06 -12.08
CA ILE A 161 -10.97 -1.76 -12.57
C ILE A 161 -11.01 -0.44 -13.33
N VAL A 162 -10.40 0.62 -12.78
CA VAL A 162 -10.28 1.93 -13.45
C VAL A 162 -9.57 1.81 -14.79
N ASN A 163 -8.45 1.06 -14.85
CA ASN A 163 -7.71 0.86 -16.09
C ASN A 163 -8.52 0.05 -17.11
N ILE A 164 -9.29 -0.94 -16.67
CA ILE A 164 -10.22 -1.67 -17.53
C ILE A 164 -11.30 -0.73 -18.10
N PHE A 165 -11.94 0.08 -17.25
CA PHE A 165 -12.91 1.07 -17.73
C PHE A 165 -12.31 2.09 -18.70
N ARG A 166 -11.02 2.43 -18.50
CA ARG A 166 -10.25 3.27 -19.42
C ARG A 166 -10.08 2.62 -20.79
N LEU A 167 -9.73 1.33 -20.84
CA LEU A 167 -9.58 0.59 -22.09
C LEU A 167 -10.88 0.53 -22.89
N PHE A 168 -12.04 0.43 -22.22
CA PHE A 168 -13.34 0.37 -22.87
C PHE A 168 -13.95 1.76 -23.18
N ASN A 169 -13.24 2.85 -22.86
CA ASN A 169 -13.71 4.23 -23.06
C ASN A 169 -15.11 4.49 -22.46
N ILE A 170 -15.43 3.83 -21.34
CA ILE A 170 -16.73 3.96 -20.67
C ILE A 170 -16.73 5.27 -19.86
N GLN A 171 -17.74 6.11 -20.06
CA GLN A 171 -17.84 7.45 -19.47
C GLN A 171 -17.94 7.46 -17.92
N ALA A 172 -18.11 6.30 -17.29
CA ALA A 172 -18.15 6.09 -15.84
C ALA A 172 -16.77 6.06 -15.15
N GLN A 173 -15.67 6.34 -15.87
CA GLN A 173 -14.32 6.33 -15.31
C GLN A 173 -14.14 7.29 -14.13
N THR A 174 -14.71 8.49 -14.20
CA THR A 174 -14.52 9.54 -13.19
C THR A 174 -15.19 9.21 -11.85
N THR A 175 -16.34 8.54 -11.88
CA THR A 175 -17.05 8.15 -10.64
C THR A 175 -16.35 7.01 -9.92
N VAL A 176 -15.79 6.05 -10.67
CA VAL A 176 -15.03 4.93 -10.09
C VAL A 176 -13.69 5.41 -9.56
N LEU A 177 -12.99 6.29 -10.29
CA LEU A 177 -11.72 6.88 -9.85
C LEU A 177 -11.85 7.69 -8.56
N ALA A 178 -12.99 8.34 -8.33
CA ALA A 178 -13.26 9.09 -7.09
C ALA A 178 -13.57 8.19 -5.88
N LEU A 179 -13.87 6.90 -6.12
CA LEU A 179 -14.25 5.93 -5.10
C LEU A 179 -13.07 5.07 -4.62
N VAL A 180 -11.98 5.05 -5.41
CA VAL A 180 -10.71 4.34 -5.14
C VAL A 180 -9.76 5.24 -4.35
#